data_AF-A0A2D5YVU8-F1
#
_entry.id   AF-A0A2D5YVU8-F1
#
_cell.length_a   1.000
_cell.length_b   1.000
_cell.length_c   1.000
_cell.angle_alpha   90.00
_cell.angle_beta   90.00
_cell.angle_gamma   90.00
#
_symmetry.space_group_name_H-M   'P 1'
#
loop_
_entity.id
_entity.type
_entity.pdbx_description
1 polymer ?
#
loop_
_entity_poly.entity_id
_entity_poly.type
_entity_poly.pdbx_seq_one_letter_code
_entity_poly.pdbx_strand_id
1 'polypeptide(L)'
;MVISLWLGSDVGATGVVSPTDAFPPPVGQYVSLNTAPHTDGLSLQAEYEMRLVAGLSLSPLSLASLPPGNYQVDSFFDVFVEIDLPGLVGPQATFPDSIGLFVDILNSSGATGSGESWDTEILSMSLTGDVGGQQVVIREDPNRASTGQTTVTDLGNGQFQIDSFFDVYTEISIDGGPWVPSDNALHLELVPAPSAFGAAGVLAGGWGYCAEDARREC
;
A
#
# COMPACT_ATOMS: atom_id res chain seq x y z
N MET A 1 -3.76 -20.04 -14.16
CA MET A 1 -4.19 -18.74 -14.69
C MET A 1 -5.43 -18.32 -13.91
N VAL A 2 -5.24 -17.81 -12.71
CA VAL A 2 -6.31 -17.12 -11.99
C VAL A 2 -6.19 -15.68 -12.46
N ILE A 3 -7.13 -15.23 -13.28
CA ILE A 3 -7.31 -13.80 -13.50
C ILE A 3 -7.89 -13.30 -12.18
N SER A 4 -7.02 -12.79 -11.31
CA SER A 4 -7.42 -11.92 -10.21
C SER A 4 -7.94 -10.65 -10.87
N LEU A 5 -9.24 -10.63 -11.16
CA LEU A 5 -9.93 -9.44 -11.65
C LEU A 5 -10.04 -8.47 -10.48
N TRP A 6 -8.97 -7.72 -10.22
CA TRP A 6 -9.12 -6.48 -9.48
C TRP A 6 -9.90 -5.55 -10.40
N LEU A 7 -11.12 -5.19 -10.03
CA LEU A 7 -11.81 -4.07 -10.64
C LEU A 7 -11.04 -2.83 -10.18
N GLY A 8 -9.93 -2.55 -10.88
CA GLY A 8 -9.42 -1.21 -11.03
C GLY A 8 -10.58 -0.42 -11.57
N SER A 9 -11.31 0.25 -10.68
CA SER A 9 -12.05 1.40 -11.13
C SER A 9 -11.00 2.29 -11.78
N ASP A 10 -11.18 2.62 -13.05
CA ASP A 10 -10.44 3.67 -13.73
C ASP A 10 -10.68 4.97 -12.96
N VAL A 11 -10.05 5.12 -11.81
CA VAL A 11 -10.00 6.36 -11.06
C VAL A 11 -8.72 7.00 -11.53
N GLY A 12 -8.83 7.75 -12.63
CA GLY A 12 -7.75 8.66 -12.98
C GLY A 12 -7.48 9.56 -11.78
N ALA A 13 -6.23 9.60 -11.32
CA ALA A 13 -5.59 10.58 -10.43
C ALA A 13 -6.54 11.63 -9.81
N THR A 14 -7.44 11.19 -8.94
CA THR A 14 -8.19 12.07 -8.05
C THR A 14 -7.82 11.66 -6.64
N GLY A 15 -7.04 12.50 -5.97
CA GLY A 15 -6.59 12.27 -4.60
C GLY A 15 -7.70 11.85 -3.65
N VAL A 16 -7.29 11.27 -2.53
CA VAL A 16 -8.17 10.77 -1.49
C VAL A 16 -8.75 11.94 -0.71
N VAL A 17 -10.08 12.02 -0.65
CA VAL A 17 -10.76 12.96 0.25
C VAL A 17 -10.81 12.37 1.66
N SER A 18 -10.24 13.10 2.61
CA SER A 18 -10.05 12.68 4.01
C SER A 18 -10.61 13.73 4.97
N PRO A 19 -11.17 13.34 6.13
CA PRO A 19 -11.57 14.27 7.19
C PRO A 19 -10.38 14.87 7.97
N THR A 20 -9.16 14.42 7.68
CA THR A 20 -7.92 14.91 8.30
C THR A 20 -6.81 15.05 7.25
N ASP A 21 -5.85 15.93 7.50
CA ASP A 21 -4.60 16.10 6.73
C ASP A 21 -3.48 15.15 7.19
N ALA A 22 -3.88 14.04 7.80
CA ALA A 22 -2.99 13.06 8.38
C ALA A 22 -2.14 12.34 7.32
N PHE A 23 -0.87 12.16 7.63
CA PHE A 23 0.00 11.21 6.95
C PHE A 23 0.24 9.98 7.85
N PRO A 24 -0.06 8.77 7.34
CA PRO A 24 -0.75 8.50 6.07
C PRO A 24 -2.26 8.79 6.22
N PRO A 25 -3.00 8.95 5.11
CA PRO A 25 -4.44 9.20 5.19
C PRO A 25 -5.20 7.99 5.75
N PRO A 26 -6.05 8.14 6.80
CA PRO A 26 -6.76 7.01 7.43
C PRO A 26 -7.77 6.30 6.53
N VAL A 27 -8.23 6.98 5.48
CA VAL A 27 -9.23 6.49 4.51
C VAL A 27 -8.61 6.13 3.16
N GLY A 28 -7.28 6.10 3.09
CA GLY A 28 -6.51 5.75 1.89
C GLY A 28 -5.68 4.49 2.09
N GLN A 29 -5.25 3.93 0.97
CA GLN A 29 -4.23 2.88 0.91
C GLN A 29 -3.31 3.17 -0.28
N TYR A 30 -2.05 2.79 -0.19
CA TYR A 30 -1.15 2.85 -1.33
C TYR A 30 -1.17 1.50 -2.04
N VAL A 31 -1.36 1.49 -3.35
CA VAL A 31 -1.38 0.27 -4.18
C VAL A 31 -0.37 0.38 -5.30
N SER A 32 0.31 -0.73 -5.61
CA SER A 32 1.20 -0.80 -6.77
C SER A 32 0.42 -0.71 -8.07
N LEU A 33 0.85 0.19 -8.97
CA LEU A 33 0.28 0.35 -10.31
C LEU A 33 1.11 -0.32 -11.42
N ASN A 34 2.28 -0.81 -11.07
CA ASN A 34 3.15 -1.62 -11.91
C ASN A 34 3.67 -2.82 -11.12
N THR A 35 4.37 -3.72 -11.81
CA THR A 35 5.24 -4.71 -11.17
C THR A 35 6.69 -4.22 -11.20
N ALA A 36 7.49 -4.69 -10.26
CA ALA A 36 8.93 -4.46 -10.18
C ALA A 36 9.65 -5.81 -10.24
N PRO A 37 9.99 -6.31 -11.44
CA PRO A 37 10.63 -7.62 -11.58
C PRO A 37 12.01 -7.65 -10.93
N HIS A 38 12.37 -8.79 -10.35
CA HIS A 38 13.72 -9.07 -9.88
C HIS A 38 14.37 -10.13 -10.77
N THR A 39 15.38 -9.71 -11.54
CA THR A 39 16.06 -10.57 -12.52
C THR A 39 17.54 -10.76 -12.16
N ASP A 40 17.96 -11.99 -11.84
CA ASP A 40 19.39 -12.30 -11.61
C ASP A 40 20.16 -12.75 -12.88
N GLY A 41 19.46 -12.75 -14.03
CA GLY A 41 20.01 -13.17 -15.32
C GLY A 41 20.22 -14.69 -15.48
N LEU A 42 19.86 -15.51 -14.48
CA LEU A 42 20.12 -16.95 -14.45
C LEU A 42 18.87 -17.82 -14.27
N SER A 43 17.79 -17.32 -13.65
CA SER A 43 16.43 -17.92 -13.73
C SER A 43 15.39 -17.25 -12.82
N LEU A 44 15.80 -16.39 -11.89
CA LEU A 44 14.87 -15.72 -10.99
C LEU A 44 14.08 -14.65 -11.77
N GLN A 45 12.76 -14.75 -11.68
CA GLN A 45 11.79 -13.78 -12.21
C GLN A 45 10.72 -13.63 -11.13
N ALA A 46 11.06 -12.93 -10.04
CA ALA A 46 10.09 -12.64 -8.99
C ALA A 46 9.36 -11.35 -9.34
N GLU A 47 8.04 -11.40 -9.33
CA GLU A 47 7.18 -10.22 -9.45
C GLU A 47 6.20 -10.23 -8.28
N TYR A 48 5.90 -9.05 -7.75
CA TYR A 48 4.91 -8.93 -6.70
C TYR A 48 4.14 -7.62 -6.78
N GLU A 49 2.93 -7.66 -6.23
CA GLU A 49 2.13 -6.48 -5.94
C GLU A 49 2.29 -6.12 -4.47
N MET A 50 2.23 -4.82 -4.16
CA MET A 50 2.37 -4.30 -2.80
C MET A 50 1.24 -3.36 -2.46
N ARG A 51 0.80 -3.44 -1.21
CA ARG A 51 -0.14 -2.50 -0.63
C ARG A 51 0.35 -2.03 0.74
N LEU A 52 0.31 -0.72 0.97
CA LEU A 52 0.56 -0.09 2.27
C LEU A 52 -0.76 0.45 2.82
N VAL A 53 -1.10 0.14 4.07
CA VAL A 53 -2.32 0.60 4.74
C VAL A 53 -1.95 1.31 6.04
N ALA A 54 -2.62 2.41 6.37
CA ALA A 54 -2.42 3.09 7.64
C ALA A 54 -2.64 2.14 8.83
N GLY A 55 -1.56 1.82 9.54
CA GLY A 55 -1.51 1.03 10.75
C GLY A 55 -2.09 1.79 11.95
N LEU A 56 -2.77 1.06 12.83
CA LEU A 56 -3.56 1.63 13.93
C LEU A 56 -2.74 2.00 15.17
N SER A 57 -1.43 1.79 15.15
CA SER A 57 -0.57 1.77 16.34
C SER A 57 0.04 3.13 16.74
N LEU A 58 -0.08 4.18 15.91
CA LEU A 58 0.55 5.48 16.17
C LEU A 58 -0.35 6.68 15.83
N SER A 59 0.07 7.85 16.33
CA SER A 59 -0.61 9.13 16.08
C SER A 59 -0.26 9.64 14.68
N PRO A 60 -1.25 9.89 13.80
CA PRO A 60 -0.98 10.43 12.47
C PRO A 60 -0.30 11.81 12.54
N LEU A 61 0.55 12.10 11.55
CA LEU A 61 1.23 13.40 11.43
C LEU A 61 0.39 14.36 10.57
N SER A 62 -0.05 15.49 11.12
CA SER A 62 -0.76 16.53 10.36
C SER A 62 0.24 17.30 9.50
N LEU A 63 0.21 17.10 8.17
CA LEU A 63 1.21 17.68 7.27
C LEU A 63 1.04 19.20 7.10
N ALA A 64 -0.19 19.69 7.01
CA ALA A 64 -0.45 21.11 6.71
C ALA A 64 0.05 22.06 7.81
N SER A 65 0.32 21.52 9.01
CA SER A 65 0.83 22.27 10.16
C SER A 65 2.34 22.13 10.38
N LEU A 66 3.06 21.31 9.60
CA LEU A 66 4.49 21.08 9.77
C LEU A 66 5.32 22.28 9.33
N PRO A 67 6.14 22.87 10.22
CA PRO A 67 7.17 23.81 9.82
C PRO A 67 8.17 23.21 8.81
N PRO A 68 8.99 24.05 8.15
CA PRO A 68 10.16 23.57 7.42
C PRO A 68 11.07 22.70 8.28
N GLY A 69 11.46 21.56 7.75
CA GLY A 69 12.32 20.60 8.44
C GLY A 69 12.20 19.19 7.87
N ASN A 70 13.02 18.30 8.44
CA ASN A 70 12.96 16.86 8.20
C ASN A 70 12.28 16.20 9.37
N TYR A 71 11.29 15.38 9.07
CA TYR A 71 10.53 14.61 10.03
C TYR A 71 10.68 13.14 9.68
N GLN A 72 11.07 12.33 10.65
CA GLN A 72 11.13 10.88 10.48
C GLN A 72 9.98 10.27 11.25
N VAL A 73 9.28 9.36 10.61
CA VAL A 73 8.16 8.62 11.18
C VAL A 73 8.43 7.12 10.99
N ASP A 74 8.17 6.35 12.04
CA ASP A 74 8.44 4.91 12.09
C ASP A 74 7.11 4.13 12.13
N SER A 75 7.03 3.03 11.37
CA SER A 75 6.13 1.90 11.57
C SER A 75 4.65 2.22 11.76
N PHE A 76 4.09 3.00 10.84
CA PHE A 76 2.65 3.28 10.77
C PHE A 76 1.97 2.69 9.53
N PHE A 77 2.65 1.88 8.71
CA PHE A 77 1.98 1.12 7.65
C PHE A 77 1.97 -0.37 7.96
N ASP A 78 0.80 -0.98 7.78
CA ASP A 78 0.70 -2.40 7.54
C ASP A 78 1.03 -2.65 6.06
N VAL A 79 1.98 -3.56 5.80
CA VAL A 79 2.46 -3.88 4.45
C VAL A 79 1.92 -5.24 4.04
N PHE A 80 1.32 -5.30 2.85
CA PHE A 80 0.83 -6.53 2.24
C PHE A 80 1.57 -6.71 0.92
N VAL A 81 2.12 -7.91 0.70
CA VAL A 81 2.76 -8.27 -0.56
C VAL A 81 2.19 -9.59 -1.03
N GLU A 82 1.90 -9.68 -2.33
CA GLU A 82 1.54 -10.92 -3.02
C GLU A 82 2.62 -11.21 -4.06
N ILE A 83 3.34 -12.33 -3.91
CA ILE A 83 4.52 -12.67 -4.72
C ILE A 83 4.28 -13.91 -5.58
N ASP A 84 4.61 -13.81 -6.87
CA ASP A 84 4.70 -14.95 -7.77
C ASP A 84 6.16 -15.34 -7.99
N LEU A 85 6.48 -16.61 -7.73
CA LEU A 85 7.80 -17.20 -7.98
C LEU A 85 7.66 -18.34 -8.99
N PRO A 86 8.16 -18.18 -10.23
CA PRO A 86 8.00 -19.19 -11.26
C PRO A 86 8.67 -20.50 -10.87
N GLY A 87 7.89 -21.58 -10.88
CA GLY A 87 8.35 -22.92 -10.54
C GLY A 87 8.04 -23.35 -9.10
N LEU A 88 7.58 -22.45 -8.23
CA LEU A 88 7.09 -22.78 -6.90
C LEU A 88 5.56 -22.87 -6.91
N VAL A 89 5.01 -24.05 -6.60
CA VAL A 89 3.56 -24.21 -6.41
C VAL A 89 3.29 -24.13 -4.91
N GLY A 90 2.93 -22.94 -4.42
CA GLY A 90 2.66 -22.70 -3.00
C GLY A 90 1.57 -21.65 -2.81
N PRO A 91 0.93 -21.59 -1.63
CA PRO A 91 0.04 -20.48 -1.30
C PRO A 91 0.81 -19.16 -1.42
N GLN A 92 0.11 -18.11 -1.87
CA GLN A 92 0.58 -16.72 -1.83
C GLN A 92 1.24 -16.44 -0.48
N ALA A 93 2.51 -15.99 -0.47
CA ALA A 93 3.12 -15.60 0.79
C ALA A 93 2.44 -14.33 1.27
N THR A 94 1.74 -14.44 2.39
CA THR A 94 1.38 -13.28 3.19
C THR A 94 2.59 -12.99 4.08
N PHE A 95 3.09 -11.77 4.06
CA PHE A 95 4.13 -11.31 4.96
C PHE A 95 3.44 -10.67 6.17
N PRO A 96 3.17 -11.40 7.26
CA PRO A 96 2.59 -10.81 8.44
C PRO A 96 3.65 -9.92 9.08
N ASP A 97 3.30 -8.65 9.18
CA ASP A 97 4.01 -7.59 9.91
C ASP A 97 5.21 -6.98 9.18
N SER A 98 5.17 -5.64 9.10
CA SER A 98 6.32 -4.82 8.74
C SER A 98 7.20 -4.67 9.98
N ILE A 99 8.42 -5.19 9.94
CA ILE A 99 9.42 -4.90 10.97
C ILE A 99 10.43 -3.93 10.37
N GLY A 100 10.24 -2.64 10.68
CA GLY A 100 11.14 -1.55 10.34
C GLY A 100 10.84 -0.87 9.01
N LEU A 101 9.65 -0.29 8.87
CA LEU A 101 9.38 0.69 7.82
C LEU A 101 9.62 2.10 8.36
N PHE A 102 10.65 2.76 7.85
CA PHE A 102 10.99 4.14 8.21
C PHE A 102 10.71 5.05 7.02
N VAL A 103 9.98 6.14 7.27
CA VAL A 103 9.66 7.14 6.25
C VAL A 103 10.16 8.51 6.68
N ASP A 104 10.91 9.15 5.80
CA ASP A 104 11.31 10.55 5.91
C ASP A 104 10.32 11.44 5.17
N ILE A 105 10.04 12.58 5.77
CA ILE A 105 9.16 13.62 5.24
C ILE A 105 9.93 14.93 5.32
N LEU A 106 10.19 15.54 4.17
CA LEU A 106 10.87 16.81 4.03
C LEU A 106 9.88 17.89 3.59
N ASN A 107 9.79 18.95 4.40
CA ASN A 107 9.19 20.22 3.98
C ASN A 107 10.32 21.18 3.55
N SER A 108 10.68 21.15 2.26
CA SER A 108 11.76 21.97 1.69
C SER A 108 11.33 23.41 1.35
N SER A 109 10.04 23.63 1.08
CA SER A 109 9.48 24.95 0.74
C SER A 109 9.29 25.86 1.96
N GLY A 110 9.17 25.25 3.15
CA GLY A 110 8.89 25.94 4.40
C GLY A 110 7.51 26.58 4.46
N ALA A 111 6.65 26.23 3.51
CA ALA A 111 5.28 26.68 3.47
C ALA A 111 4.43 25.85 4.44
N THR A 112 3.49 26.53 5.07
CA THR A 112 2.49 25.96 5.97
C THR A 112 1.11 26.30 5.41
N GLY A 113 0.19 25.33 5.44
CA GLY A 113 -1.17 25.50 4.91
C GLY A 113 -1.53 24.53 3.78
N SER A 114 -2.65 24.83 3.13
CA SER A 114 -3.28 24.02 2.09
C SER A 114 -2.66 24.23 0.71
N GLY A 115 -2.51 23.15 -0.06
CA GLY A 115 -2.00 23.12 -1.43
C GLY A 115 -0.49 22.94 -1.52
N GLU A 116 0.17 22.66 -0.40
CA GLU A 116 1.61 22.44 -0.34
C GLU A 116 1.96 20.97 -0.60
N SER A 117 3.19 20.74 -1.06
CA SER A 117 3.75 19.42 -1.32
C SER A 117 4.92 19.15 -0.37
N TRP A 118 4.96 17.94 0.18
CA TRP A 118 6.02 17.40 1.00
C TRP A 118 6.73 16.29 0.23
N ASP A 119 8.05 16.38 0.17
CA ASP A 119 8.87 15.30 -0.38
C ASP A 119 8.91 14.18 0.66
N THR A 120 8.65 12.94 0.23
CA THR A 120 8.65 11.78 1.11
C THR A 120 9.65 10.75 0.64
N GLU A 121 10.20 9.94 1.53
CA GLU A 121 11.14 8.87 1.19
C GLU A 121 10.96 7.69 2.13
N ILE A 122 10.86 6.48 1.58
CA ILE A 122 10.98 5.26 2.39
C ILE A 122 12.49 4.99 2.57
N LEU A 123 12.98 5.11 3.81
CA LEU A 123 14.40 4.93 4.13
C LEU A 123 14.79 3.47 4.35
N SER A 124 13.84 2.66 4.79
CA SER A 124 14.04 1.22 4.94
C SER A 124 12.70 0.53 5.09
N MET A 125 12.65 -0.71 4.63
CA MET A 125 11.55 -1.65 4.76
C MET A 125 12.17 -3.04 4.77
N SER A 126 11.67 -3.96 5.59
CA SER A 126 12.10 -5.36 5.57
C SER A 126 10.93 -6.28 5.88
N LEU A 127 10.66 -7.20 4.97
CA LEU A 127 9.56 -8.16 5.02
C LEU A 127 10.15 -9.56 4.89
N THR A 128 9.81 -10.46 5.80
CA THR A 128 10.27 -11.86 5.78
C THR A 128 9.06 -12.78 5.74
N GLY A 129 9.07 -13.75 4.84
CA GLY A 129 7.98 -14.69 4.63
C GLY A 129 8.48 -16.05 4.17
N ASP A 130 7.56 -17.01 4.10
CA ASP A 130 7.80 -18.32 3.50
C ASP A 130 6.94 -18.44 2.23
N VAL A 131 7.59 -18.73 1.10
CA VAL A 131 6.91 -19.03 -0.16
C VAL A 131 7.27 -20.47 -0.49
N GLY A 132 6.28 -21.38 -0.49
CA GLY A 132 6.49 -22.78 -0.87
C GLY A 132 7.60 -23.52 -0.11
N GLY A 133 7.84 -23.19 1.17
CA GLY A 133 8.88 -23.79 2.00
C GLY A 133 10.27 -23.17 1.84
N GLN A 134 10.39 -22.06 1.12
CA GLN A 134 11.61 -21.26 0.99
C GLN A 134 11.45 -19.97 1.77
N GLN A 135 12.48 -19.57 2.50
CA GLN A 135 12.50 -18.28 3.16
C GLN A 135 12.73 -17.18 2.12
N VAL A 136 11.83 -16.21 2.07
CA VAL A 136 11.94 -15.05 1.18
C VAL A 136 12.01 -13.80 2.03
N VAL A 137 12.98 -12.95 1.73
CA VAL A 137 13.11 -11.61 2.31
C VAL A 137 13.02 -10.58 1.20
N ILE A 138 12.10 -9.63 1.35
CA ILE A 138 11.97 -8.46 0.49
C ILE A 138 12.32 -7.24 1.34
N ARG A 139 13.21 -6.38 0.87
CA ARG A 139 13.57 -5.15 1.57
C ARG A 139 13.72 -3.98 0.62
N GLU A 140 13.73 -2.77 1.17
CA GLU A 140 14.14 -1.56 0.48
C GLU A 140 15.60 -1.67 0.03
N ASP A 141 15.92 -1.17 -1.17
CA ASP A 141 17.28 -1.19 -1.72
C ASP A 141 18.10 0.00 -1.19
N PRO A 142 19.09 -0.23 -0.31
CA PRO A 142 19.83 0.83 0.35
C PRO A 142 20.70 1.67 -0.60
N ASN A 143 20.82 1.29 -1.87
CA ASN A 143 21.62 2.00 -2.87
C ASN A 143 20.77 2.88 -3.79
N ARG A 144 19.43 2.83 -3.70
CA ARG A 144 18.51 3.57 -4.57
C ARG A 144 17.37 4.18 -3.76
N ALA A 145 17.40 5.50 -3.62
CA ALA A 145 16.40 6.25 -2.88
C ALA A 145 14.96 5.94 -3.33
N SER A 146 14.14 5.51 -2.38
CA SER A 146 12.72 5.20 -2.59
C SER A 146 11.85 6.44 -2.34
N THR A 147 11.89 7.39 -3.27
CA THR A 147 11.29 8.73 -3.14
C THR A 147 9.79 8.76 -3.43
N GLY A 148 9.12 9.80 -2.97
CA GLY A 148 7.71 10.07 -3.20
C GLY A 148 7.37 11.52 -2.96
N GLN A 149 6.09 11.83 -3.07
CA GLN A 149 5.55 13.14 -2.73
C GLN A 149 4.15 12.99 -2.16
N THR A 150 3.82 13.85 -1.20
CA THR A 150 2.45 14.01 -0.71
C THR A 150 2.02 15.46 -0.87
N THR A 151 0.81 15.70 -1.36
CA THR A 151 0.20 17.02 -1.46
C THR A 151 -1.11 17.01 -0.70
N VAL A 152 -1.37 18.05 0.09
CA VAL A 152 -2.58 18.19 0.90
C VAL A 152 -3.27 19.49 0.54
N THR A 153 -4.49 19.40 0.02
CA THR A 153 -5.33 20.55 -0.31
C THR A 153 -6.54 20.60 0.64
N ASP A 154 -6.68 21.67 1.41
CA ASP A 154 -7.90 21.93 2.20
C ASP A 154 -9.05 22.30 1.26
N LEU A 155 -10.12 21.51 1.29
CA LEU A 155 -11.34 21.72 0.52
C LEU A 155 -12.37 22.60 1.26
N GLY A 156 -12.05 23.00 2.49
CA GLY A 156 -12.97 23.62 3.43
C GLY A 156 -13.88 22.60 4.10
N ASN A 157 -14.66 23.08 5.10
CA ASN A 157 -15.60 22.27 5.87
C ASN A 157 -14.97 21.06 6.60
N GLY A 158 -13.67 21.13 6.90
CA GLY A 158 -12.94 20.05 7.57
C GLY A 158 -12.64 18.85 6.67
N GLN A 159 -12.55 19.05 5.35
CA GLN A 159 -12.15 18.03 4.39
C GLN A 159 -10.86 18.41 3.69
N PHE A 160 -10.03 17.42 3.40
CA PHE A 160 -8.76 17.56 2.71
C PHE A 160 -8.74 16.62 1.51
N GLN A 161 -8.26 17.07 0.37
CA GLN A 161 -7.84 16.22 -0.73
C GLN A 161 -6.36 15.93 -0.58
N ILE A 162 -5.99 14.65 -0.60
CA ILE A 162 -4.61 14.20 -0.44
C ILE A 162 -4.21 13.40 -1.67
N ASP A 163 -3.20 13.87 -2.38
CA ASP A 163 -2.58 13.20 -3.51
C ASP A 163 -1.19 12.72 -3.04
N SER A 164 -0.87 11.44 -3.21
CA SER A 164 0.42 10.91 -2.74
C SER A 164 0.87 9.70 -3.53
N PHE A 165 2.18 9.53 -3.66
CA PHE A 165 2.80 8.35 -4.24
C PHE A 165 4.19 8.07 -3.67
N PHE A 166 4.66 6.85 -3.88
CA PHE A 166 6.06 6.45 -3.69
C PHE A 166 6.55 5.64 -4.88
N ASP A 167 7.78 5.88 -5.31
CA ASP A 167 8.55 4.98 -6.16
C ASP A 167 9.50 4.19 -5.27
N VAL A 168 9.19 2.92 -5.03
CA VAL A 168 9.94 2.09 -4.07
C VAL A 168 10.90 1.16 -4.81
N TYR A 169 12.19 1.29 -4.52
CA TYR A 169 13.20 0.33 -4.98
C TYR A 169 13.39 -0.73 -3.92
N THR A 170 13.38 -1.98 -4.37
CA THR A 170 13.51 -3.13 -3.48
C THR A 170 14.57 -4.11 -3.96
N GLU A 171 14.96 -5.00 -3.07
CA GLU A 171 15.74 -6.19 -3.37
C GLU A 171 15.16 -7.43 -2.66
N ILE A 172 15.33 -8.59 -3.28
CA ILE A 172 14.83 -9.87 -2.80
C ILE A 172 16.00 -10.83 -2.50
N SER A 173 15.88 -11.62 -1.44
CA SER A 173 16.78 -12.73 -1.12
C SER A 173 15.95 -13.98 -0.82
N ILE A 174 16.40 -15.13 -1.34
CA ILE A 174 15.76 -16.43 -1.18
C ILE A 174 16.72 -17.37 -0.46
N ASP A 175 16.26 -18.00 0.63
CA ASP A 175 17.02 -18.92 1.49
C ASP A 175 18.39 -18.37 1.95
N GLY A 176 18.46 -17.04 2.17
CA GLY A 176 19.70 -16.35 2.56
C GLY A 176 20.73 -16.20 1.43
N GLY A 177 20.30 -16.37 0.19
CA GLY A 177 21.10 -16.13 -1.02
C GLY A 177 21.46 -14.66 -1.23
N PRO A 178 22.16 -14.34 -2.34
CA PRO A 178 22.50 -12.96 -2.68
C PRO A 178 21.24 -12.12 -2.87
N TRP A 179 21.36 -10.83 -2.61
CA TRP A 179 20.30 -9.88 -2.91
C TRP A 179 20.20 -9.65 -4.42
N VAL A 180 18.98 -9.72 -4.94
CA VAL A 180 18.66 -9.41 -6.33
C VAL A 180 17.85 -8.11 -6.34
N PRO A 181 18.41 -7.00 -6.85
CA PRO A 181 17.68 -5.74 -6.95
C PRO A 181 16.54 -5.86 -7.96
N SER A 182 15.48 -5.07 -7.74
CA SER A 182 14.43 -4.84 -8.72
C SER A 182 14.96 -4.10 -9.95
N ASP A 183 14.44 -4.44 -11.13
CA ASP A 183 14.84 -3.82 -12.39
C ASP A 183 14.34 -2.36 -12.51
N ASN A 184 13.22 -2.05 -11.84
CA ASN A 184 12.61 -0.72 -11.76
C ASN A 184 11.95 -0.49 -10.39
N ALA A 185 11.61 0.76 -10.09
CA ALA A 185 10.81 1.08 -8.92
C ALA A 185 9.39 0.52 -9.03
N LEU A 186 8.81 0.17 -7.89
CA LEU A 186 7.40 -0.10 -7.71
C LEU A 186 6.69 1.23 -7.41
N HIS A 187 5.83 1.68 -8.32
CA HIS A 187 5.05 2.90 -8.17
C HIS A 187 3.80 2.60 -7.35
N LEU A 188 3.78 3.10 -6.11
CA LEU A 188 2.68 2.98 -5.17
C LEU A 188 1.88 4.28 -5.16
N GLU A 189 0.65 4.25 -5.69
CA GLU A 189 -0.22 5.42 -5.70
C GLU A 189 -1.26 5.33 -4.57
N LEU A 190 -1.49 6.46 -3.90
CA LEU A 190 -2.54 6.59 -2.90
C LEU A 190 -3.92 6.56 -3.58
N VAL A 191 -4.71 5.56 -3.23
CA VAL A 191 -6.09 5.41 -3.68
C VAL A 191 -7.04 5.36 -2.50
N PRO A 192 -8.34 5.69 -2.69
CA PRO A 192 -9.33 5.49 -1.65
C PRO A 192 -9.33 4.03 -1.18
N ALA A 193 -9.28 3.81 0.13
CA ALA A 193 -9.41 2.46 0.66
C ALA A 193 -10.78 1.88 0.25
N PRO A 194 -10.87 0.59 -0.12
CA PRO A 194 -12.13 -0.04 -0.44
C PRO A 194 -13.11 0.17 0.71
N SER A 195 -14.21 0.87 0.45
CA SER A 195 -15.23 1.05 1.47
C SER A 195 -15.73 -0.34 1.90
N ALA A 196 -15.62 -0.68 3.19
CA ALA A 196 -16.24 -1.89 3.74
C ALA A 196 -17.77 -1.95 3.47
N PHE A 197 -18.36 -0.82 3.08
CA PHE A 197 -19.74 -0.67 2.63
C PHE A 197 -20.09 -1.33 1.29
N GLY A 198 -19.12 -1.89 0.55
CA GLY A 198 -19.37 -2.75 -0.62
C GLY A 198 -19.33 -4.26 -0.32
N ALA A 199 -18.62 -4.67 0.73
CA ALA A 199 -18.45 -6.09 1.08
C ALA A 199 -19.66 -6.69 1.85
N ALA A 200 -20.55 -5.85 2.37
CA ALA A 200 -21.81 -6.27 3.01
C ALA A 200 -23.02 -6.32 2.05
N GLY A 201 -22.86 -5.90 0.78
CA GLY A 201 -23.97 -5.75 -0.17
C GLY A 201 -24.17 -6.90 -1.16
N VAL A 202 -23.23 -7.84 -1.28
CA VAL A 202 -23.28 -8.88 -2.34
C VAL A 202 -23.73 -10.27 -1.82
N LEU A 203 -24.13 -10.40 -0.54
CA LEU A 203 -24.72 -11.64 -0.01
C LEU A 203 -26.24 -11.60 0.18
N ALA A 204 -26.95 -10.69 -0.48
CA ALA A 204 -28.42 -10.75 -0.62
C ALA A 204 -28.84 -11.23 -2.01
N GLY A 205 -28.24 -12.34 -2.46
CA GLY A 205 -28.53 -12.97 -3.74
C GLY A 205 -28.69 -14.48 -3.61
N GLY A 206 -29.86 -14.91 -3.14
CA GLY A 206 -30.44 -16.20 -3.52
C GLY A 206 -29.81 -17.46 -2.93
N TRP A 207 -30.15 -17.76 -1.67
CA TRP A 207 -30.37 -19.15 -1.26
C TRP A 207 -31.79 -19.26 -0.73
N GLY A 208 -32.58 -20.09 -1.41
CA GLY A 208 -34.00 -20.28 -1.13
C GLY A 208 -34.20 -20.84 0.27
N TYR A 209 -34.93 -20.10 1.09
CA TYR A 209 -35.73 -20.69 2.15
C TYR A 209 -37.09 -21.02 1.55
N CYS A 210 -37.50 -22.27 1.70
CA CYS A 210 -38.83 -22.74 1.36
C CYS A 210 -39.88 -21.83 2.00
N ALA A 211 -40.77 -21.28 1.17
CA ALA A 211 -41.98 -20.62 1.62
C ALA A 211 -42.99 -21.69 2.05
N GLU A 212 -43.11 -21.93 3.36
CA GLU A 212 -44.26 -22.63 3.93
C GLU A 212 -45.40 -21.61 4.11
N ASP A 213 -46.22 -21.53 3.06
CA ASP A 213 -47.67 -21.28 3.02
C ASP A 213 -48.31 -20.38 4.10
N ALA A 214 -48.68 -19.16 3.69
CA ALA A 214 -49.72 -18.39 4.37
C ALA A 214 -51.10 -18.79 3.84
N ARG A 215 -51.86 -19.58 4.61
CA ARG A 215 -53.33 -19.65 4.45
C ARG A 215 -54.08 -19.80 5.78
N ARG A 216 -54.89 -18.77 6.03
CA ARG A 216 -56.28 -18.79 6.55
C ARG A 216 -56.53 -18.92 8.06
N GLU A 217 -57.08 -17.84 8.60
CA GLU A 217 -58.29 -17.75 9.45
C GLU A 217 -58.61 -18.93 10.39
N CYS A 218 -58.49 -18.65 11.70
CA CYS A 218 -59.50 -18.83 12.75
C CYS A 218 -59.18 -17.86 13.90
#